data_AF-A0A6P2GHN5-F1
#
_entry.id   AF-A0A6P2GHN5-F1
#
_cell.length_a   1.000
_cell.length_b   1.000
_cell.length_c   1.000
_cell.angle_alpha   90.00
_cell.angle_beta   90.00
_cell.angle_gamma   90.00
#
_symmetry.space_group_name_H-M   'P 1'
#
loop_
_entity.id
_entity.type
_entity.pdbx_description
1 polymer ?
#
loop_
_entity_poly.entity_id
_entity_poly.type
_entity_poly.pdbx_seq_one_letter_code
_entity_poly.pdbx_strand_id
1 'polypeptide(L)'
;MLKHGLAVLLASVALAAHAQSPAPAAVAWEIQVVRDGQTIDTFQQRTTVGQTRTDTHRYPSAVPVGCGNAARVVPTERSRSVTVAPLSVDDAAHTVSLALDVQETLNDETATRSDPCLPVSPRQIVASHPGLAVGSDAWTDWTLVEQHPHLVYRVRAHVAKD
;
A
#
# COMPACT_ATOMS: atom_id res chain seq x y z
N MET A 1 -39.10 -49.34 60.44
CA MET A 1 -38.24 -48.15 60.56
C MET A 1 -37.63 -47.89 59.19
N LEU A 2 -38.13 -46.86 58.51
CA LEU A 2 -37.76 -46.46 57.14
C LEU A 2 -36.39 -45.76 57.14
N LYS A 3 -35.48 -46.14 56.24
CA LYS A 3 -34.20 -45.46 56.01
C LYS A 3 -34.13 -45.06 54.54
N HIS A 4 -34.54 -43.83 54.23
CA HIS A 4 -34.39 -43.25 52.90
C HIS A 4 -33.09 -42.45 52.86
N GLY A 5 -32.12 -42.92 52.08
CA GLY A 5 -30.90 -42.17 51.77
C GLY A 5 -31.17 -41.21 50.62
N LEU A 6 -30.94 -39.92 50.85
CA LEU A 6 -31.07 -38.85 49.86
C LEU A 6 -29.73 -38.71 49.12
N ALA A 7 -29.71 -38.98 47.82
CA ALA A 7 -28.56 -38.69 46.96
C ALA A 7 -28.72 -37.30 46.35
N VAL A 8 -27.76 -36.40 46.60
CA VAL A 8 -27.70 -35.07 46.01
C VAL A 8 -26.81 -35.15 44.77
N LEU A 9 -27.40 -34.97 43.59
CA LEU A 9 -26.71 -34.82 42.31
C LEU A 9 -26.40 -33.33 42.09
N LEU A 10 -25.13 -32.95 42.21
CA LEU A 10 -24.64 -31.62 41.83
C LEU A 10 -24.43 -31.59 40.31
N ALA A 11 -25.37 -30.98 39.59
CA ALA A 11 -25.23 -30.69 38.16
C ALA A 11 -24.43 -29.40 37.97
N SER A 12 -23.16 -29.53 37.61
CA SER A 12 -22.30 -28.40 37.21
C SER A 12 -22.68 -27.94 35.81
N VAL A 13 -23.36 -26.79 35.71
CA VAL A 13 -23.68 -26.16 34.42
C VAL A 13 -22.44 -25.40 33.94
N ALA A 14 -21.69 -25.96 32.99
CA ALA A 14 -20.60 -25.24 32.34
C ALA A 14 -21.18 -24.24 31.33
N LEU A 15 -21.23 -22.95 31.69
CA LEU A 15 -21.49 -21.89 30.71
C LEU A 15 -20.25 -21.72 29.83
N ALA A 16 -20.28 -22.28 28.62
CA ALA A 16 -19.31 -21.98 27.58
C ALA A 16 -19.61 -20.58 27.01
N ALA A 17 -19.04 -19.54 27.62
CA ALA A 17 -19.04 -18.19 27.04
C ALA A 17 -18.11 -18.18 25.82
N HIS A 18 -18.68 -18.19 24.62
CA HIS A 18 -17.94 -18.02 23.38
C HIS A 18 -17.75 -16.51 23.18
N ALA A 19 -16.57 -16.00 23.53
CA ALA A 19 -16.15 -14.66 23.12
C ALA A 19 -15.93 -14.67 21.60
N GLN A 20 -17.00 -14.41 20.84
CA GLN A 20 -16.90 -14.15 19.41
C GLN A 20 -16.17 -12.81 19.25
N SER A 21 -14.85 -12.87 19.02
CA SER A 21 -14.12 -11.69 18.60
C SER A 21 -14.67 -11.25 17.24
N PRO A 22 -14.99 -9.96 17.04
CA PRO A 22 -15.47 -9.49 15.75
C PRO A 22 -14.45 -9.83 14.67
N ALA A 23 -14.93 -10.17 13.47
CA ALA A 23 -14.06 -10.40 12.33
C ALA A 23 -13.20 -9.14 12.06
N PRO A 24 -11.92 -9.28 11.68
CA PRO A 24 -11.10 -8.12 11.35
C PRO A 24 -11.70 -7.30 10.22
N ALA A 25 -11.68 -5.97 10.35
CA ALA A 25 -12.25 -5.06 9.37
C ALA A 25 -11.57 -5.20 7.99
N ALA A 26 -12.35 -5.08 6.92
CA ALA A 26 -11.82 -4.92 5.58
C ALA A 26 -11.65 -3.43 5.26
N VAL A 27 -10.50 -3.05 4.72
CA VAL A 27 -10.19 -1.66 4.34
C VAL A 27 -10.13 -1.57 2.82
N ALA A 28 -10.95 -0.70 2.24
CA ALA A 28 -10.80 -0.27 0.85
C ALA A 28 -9.81 0.89 0.81
N TRP A 29 -8.82 0.80 -0.06
CA TRP A 29 -7.78 1.80 -0.19
C TRP A 29 -7.53 2.13 -1.66
N GLU A 30 -7.09 3.36 -1.91
CA GLU A 30 -6.61 3.82 -3.20
C GLU A 30 -5.36 4.67 -3.02
N ILE A 31 -4.42 4.51 -3.95
CA ILE A 31 -3.18 5.25 -4.03
C ILE A 31 -3.08 5.85 -5.43
N GLN A 32 -3.04 7.17 -5.50
CA GLN A 32 -2.70 7.90 -6.72
C GLN A 32 -1.22 8.23 -6.71
N VAL A 33 -0.54 7.87 -7.79
CA VAL A 33 0.87 8.23 -7.98
C VAL A 33 0.90 9.52 -8.78
N VAL A 34 1.38 10.58 -8.15
CA VAL A 34 1.43 11.93 -8.72
C VAL A 34 2.88 12.30 -8.99
N ARG A 35 3.20 12.56 -10.25
CA ARG A 35 4.50 13.09 -10.67
C ARG A 35 4.31 14.50 -11.19
N ASP A 36 5.05 15.45 -10.62
CA ASP A 36 5.03 16.87 -11.00
C ASP A 36 3.60 17.45 -11.10
N GLY A 37 2.73 17.03 -10.18
CA GLY A 37 1.33 17.46 -10.10
C GLY A 37 0.34 16.68 -10.97
N GLN A 38 0.80 15.75 -11.80
CA GLN A 38 -0.05 14.91 -12.65
C GLN A 38 -0.17 13.49 -12.10
N THR A 39 -1.40 12.97 -11.99
CA THR A 39 -1.62 11.54 -11.70
C THR A 39 -1.17 10.70 -12.90
N ILE A 40 -0.21 9.81 -12.66
CA ILE A 40 0.40 8.93 -13.67
C ILE A 40 0.06 7.45 -13.48
N ASP A 41 -0.50 7.09 -12.32
CA ASP A 41 -0.90 5.72 -12.00
C ASP A 41 -1.91 5.71 -10.84
N THR A 42 -2.64 4.62 -10.69
CA THR A 42 -3.59 4.44 -9.58
C THR A 42 -3.67 2.97 -9.19
N PHE A 43 -3.46 2.70 -7.90
CA PHE A 43 -3.66 1.38 -7.29
C PHE A 43 -4.89 1.42 -6.41
N GLN A 44 -5.69 0.36 -6.43
CA GLN A 44 -6.86 0.26 -5.57
C GLN A 44 -7.15 -1.20 -5.24
N GLN A 45 -7.42 -1.50 -3.98
CA GLN A 45 -7.82 -2.82 -3.53
C GLN A 45 -8.66 -2.74 -2.25
N ARG A 46 -9.16 -3.91 -1.84
CA ARG A 46 -9.67 -4.15 -0.50
C ARG A 46 -8.74 -5.12 0.22
N THR A 47 -8.33 -4.81 1.44
CA THR A 47 -7.43 -5.66 2.23
C THR A 47 -7.90 -5.69 3.68
N THR A 48 -7.95 -6.89 4.27
CA THR A 48 -8.34 -7.07 5.67
C THR A 48 -7.21 -6.63 6.61
N VAL A 49 -7.56 -6.00 7.74
CA VAL A 49 -6.60 -5.62 8.78
C VAL A 49 -5.76 -6.83 9.21
N GLY A 50 -4.44 -6.63 9.29
CA GLY A 50 -3.47 -7.69 9.58
C GLY A 50 -3.05 -8.52 8.36
N GLN A 51 -3.58 -8.22 7.17
CA GLN A 51 -3.12 -8.79 5.90
C GLN A 51 -2.35 -7.75 5.08
N THR A 52 -1.58 -8.26 4.12
CA THR A 52 -0.78 -7.46 3.19
C THR A 52 -1.13 -7.81 1.76
N ARG A 53 -1.15 -6.82 0.88
CA ARG A 53 -1.30 -7.01 -0.58
C ARG A 53 -0.27 -6.22 -1.34
N THR A 54 0.32 -6.85 -2.35
CA THR A 54 1.24 -6.21 -3.29
C THR A 54 0.59 -6.20 -4.67
N ASP A 55 0.64 -5.05 -5.33
CA ASP A 55 0.27 -4.89 -6.73
C ASP A 55 1.45 -4.32 -7.51
N THR A 56 1.58 -4.67 -8.78
CA THR A 56 2.66 -4.23 -9.65
C THR A 56 2.12 -3.86 -11.02
N HIS A 57 2.24 -2.58 -11.36
CA HIS A 57 1.94 -2.07 -12.68
C HIS A 57 3.20 -1.95 -13.51
N ARG A 58 3.09 -2.27 -14.80
CA ARG A 58 4.13 -1.97 -15.79
C ARG A 58 3.66 -0.84 -16.68
N TYR A 59 4.58 0.03 -17.08
CA TYR A 59 4.26 1.16 -17.92
C TYR A 59 5.32 1.39 -19.01
N PRO A 60 4.90 1.85 -20.20
CA PRO A 60 5.82 2.18 -21.28
C PRO A 60 6.80 3.27 -20.86
N SER A 61 8.03 3.15 -21.36
CA SER A 61 9.08 4.15 -21.23
C SER A 61 9.89 4.19 -22.52
N ALA A 62 10.79 5.15 -22.64
CA ALA A 62 11.71 5.21 -23.75
C ALA A 62 13.02 5.86 -23.31
N VAL A 63 14.13 5.46 -23.91
CA VAL A 63 15.45 6.03 -23.63
C VAL A 63 16.14 6.46 -24.92
N PRO A 64 16.73 7.67 -24.96
CA PRO A 64 17.58 8.07 -26.08
C PRO A 64 18.90 7.29 -26.02
N VAL A 65 19.35 6.80 -27.18
CA VAL A 65 20.62 6.09 -27.34
C VAL A 65 21.35 6.52 -28.61
N GLY A 66 22.67 6.40 -28.62
CA GLY A 66 23.51 6.70 -29.77
C GLY A 66 23.78 8.19 -30.00
N CYS A 67 24.58 8.48 -31.02
CA CYS A 67 25.00 9.84 -31.39
C CYS A 67 24.93 10.04 -32.90
N GLY A 68 24.84 11.30 -33.34
CA GLY A 68 24.78 11.68 -34.75
C GLY A 68 23.65 10.96 -35.50
N ASN A 69 23.95 10.47 -36.70
CA ASN A 69 22.98 9.77 -37.55
C ASN A 69 22.49 8.41 -36.99
N ALA A 70 23.11 7.91 -35.92
CA ALA A 70 22.70 6.68 -35.24
C ALA A 70 21.83 6.93 -33.99
N ALA A 71 21.58 8.20 -33.65
CA ALA A 71 20.75 8.59 -32.52
C ALA A 71 19.30 8.14 -32.74
N ARG A 72 18.71 7.49 -31.74
CA ARG A 72 17.32 7.01 -31.78
C ARG A 72 16.73 6.90 -30.39
N VAL A 73 15.41 6.84 -30.33
CA VAL A 73 14.66 6.56 -29.10
C VAL A 73 14.30 5.08 -29.09
N VAL A 74 14.74 4.36 -28.05
CA VAL A 74 14.45 2.93 -27.88
C VAL A 74 13.32 2.78 -26.86
N PRO A 75 12.20 2.12 -27.23
CA PRO A 75 11.16 1.77 -26.27
C PRO A 75 11.69 0.86 -25.17
N THR A 76 11.26 1.12 -23.95
CA THR A 76 11.56 0.30 -22.77
C THR A 76 10.29 0.09 -21.96
N GLU A 77 10.39 -0.67 -20.87
CA GLU A 77 9.32 -0.83 -19.90
C GLU A 77 9.85 -0.50 -18.51
N ARG A 78 8.99 0.03 -17.65
CA ARG A 78 9.25 0.27 -16.24
C ARG A 78 8.17 -0.41 -15.41
N SER A 79 8.47 -0.62 -14.13
CA SER A 79 7.51 -1.15 -13.18
C SER A 79 7.42 -0.28 -11.95
N ARG A 80 6.26 -0.36 -11.32
CA ARG A 80 5.94 0.21 -10.03
C ARG A 80 5.20 -0.83 -9.21
N SER A 81 5.74 -1.13 -8.05
CA SER A 81 5.16 -2.08 -7.10
C SER A 81 4.79 -1.34 -5.82
N VAL A 82 3.57 -1.60 -5.34
CA VAL A 82 3.06 -1.04 -4.09
C VAL A 82 2.54 -2.17 -3.22
N THR A 83 3.05 -2.23 -1.99
CA THR A 83 2.61 -3.14 -0.95
C THR A 83 1.88 -2.35 0.12
N VAL A 84 0.67 -2.75 0.46
CA VAL A 84 -0.18 -2.10 1.46
C VAL A 84 -0.61 -3.12 2.50
N ALA A 85 -0.45 -2.76 3.77
CA ALA A 85 -0.94 -3.54 4.91
C ALA A 85 -1.74 -2.64 5.87
N PRO A 86 -3.06 -2.81 5.97
CA PRO A 86 -3.84 -2.14 7.00
C PRO A 86 -3.49 -2.70 8.38
N LEU A 87 -3.07 -1.83 9.29
CA LEU A 87 -2.56 -2.18 10.62
C LEU A 87 -3.64 -2.06 11.69
N SER A 88 -4.41 -0.98 11.65
CA SER A 88 -5.48 -0.71 12.60
C SER A 88 -6.49 0.25 12.03
N VAL A 89 -7.68 0.24 12.61
CA VAL A 89 -8.75 1.22 12.40
C VAL A 89 -9.01 1.89 13.75
N ASP A 90 -9.03 3.22 13.75
CA ASP A 90 -9.51 4.01 14.88
C ASP A 90 -10.85 4.63 14.47
N ASP A 91 -11.93 4.01 14.93
CA ASP A 91 -13.30 4.45 14.64
C ASP A 91 -13.62 5.81 15.29
N ALA A 92 -13.00 6.14 16.43
CA ALA A 92 -13.24 7.41 17.11
C ALA A 92 -12.59 8.57 16.35
N ALA A 93 -11.36 8.36 15.87
CA ALA A 93 -10.63 9.33 15.06
C ALA A 93 -11.01 9.30 13.57
N HIS A 94 -11.78 8.30 13.13
CA HIS A 94 -12.08 8.04 11.72
C HIS A 94 -10.79 7.92 10.87
N THR A 95 -9.80 7.18 11.39
CA THR A 95 -8.52 6.97 10.71
C THR A 95 -8.22 5.49 10.50
N VAL A 96 -7.51 5.21 9.41
CA VAL A 96 -6.91 3.89 9.16
C VAL A 96 -5.41 4.05 9.15
N SER A 97 -4.69 3.20 9.91
CA SER A 97 -3.24 3.13 9.84
C SER A 97 -2.80 2.12 8.79
N LEU A 98 -1.99 2.55 7.83
CA LEU A 98 -1.45 1.70 6.76
C LEU A 98 0.07 1.62 6.81
N ALA A 99 0.64 0.42 6.80
CA ALA A 99 2.02 0.25 6.35
C ALA A 99 2.06 0.22 4.82
N LEU A 100 3.03 0.93 4.24
CA LEU A 100 3.23 1.06 2.81
C LEU A 100 4.69 0.75 2.48
N ASP A 101 4.92 -0.08 1.46
CA ASP A 101 6.22 -0.27 0.85
C ASP A 101 6.11 -0.08 -0.66
N VAL A 102 7.04 0.67 -1.23
CA VAL A 102 7.04 1.01 -2.65
C VAL A 102 8.40 0.69 -3.26
N GLN A 103 8.36 0.09 -4.44
CA GLN A 103 9.51 -0.06 -5.31
C GLN A 103 9.16 0.48 -6.70
N GLU A 104 9.95 1.43 -7.19
CA GLU A 104 9.72 2.07 -8.49
C GLU A 104 11.03 2.26 -9.24
N THR A 105 10.99 2.08 -10.56
CA THR A 105 12.09 2.46 -11.46
C THR A 105 11.68 3.67 -12.28
N LEU A 106 12.38 4.80 -12.09
CA LEU A 106 12.17 6.07 -12.80
C LEU A 106 13.22 6.29 -13.88
N ASN A 107 12.83 7.01 -14.93
CA ASN A 107 13.83 7.69 -15.75
C ASN A 107 14.36 8.89 -14.96
N ASP A 108 15.68 8.99 -14.83
CA ASP A 108 16.33 10.11 -14.16
C ASP A 108 16.77 11.12 -15.23
N GLU A 109 15.95 12.14 -15.45
CA GLU A 109 16.23 13.18 -16.44
C GLU A 109 17.30 14.16 -15.96
N THR A 110 17.64 14.13 -14.66
CA THR A 110 18.65 15.00 -14.06
C THR A 110 20.00 14.34 -13.84
N ALA A 111 20.08 13.03 -14.00
CA ALA A 111 21.33 12.31 -13.84
C ALA A 111 22.37 12.77 -14.88
N THR A 112 23.57 13.07 -14.38
CA THR A 112 24.68 13.50 -15.21
C THR A 112 25.18 12.33 -16.05
N ARG A 113 25.26 12.55 -17.36
CA ARG A 113 25.69 11.52 -18.31
C ARG A 113 27.21 11.54 -18.44
N SER A 114 27.86 10.40 -18.23
CA SER A 114 29.30 10.24 -18.42
C SER A 114 29.70 10.17 -19.90
N ASP A 115 28.83 9.64 -20.76
CA ASP A 115 29.00 9.57 -22.22
C ASP A 115 27.70 9.98 -22.92
N PRO A 116 27.67 11.07 -23.72
CA PRO A 116 26.47 11.59 -24.39
C PRO A 116 25.72 10.56 -25.24
N CYS A 117 26.39 9.50 -25.70
CA CYS A 117 25.84 8.47 -26.57
C CYS A 117 25.19 7.29 -25.82
N LEU A 118 25.35 7.20 -24.50
CA LEU A 118 24.75 6.15 -23.67
C LEU A 118 23.45 6.63 -23.00
N PRO A 119 22.45 5.74 -22.85
CA PRO A 119 21.27 6.07 -22.08
C PRO A 119 21.65 6.29 -20.63
N VAL A 120 20.92 7.21 -19.99
CA VAL A 120 21.08 7.45 -18.55
C VAL A 120 20.50 6.27 -17.79
N SER A 121 21.22 5.81 -16.76
CA SER A 121 20.71 4.77 -15.88
C SER A 121 19.44 5.26 -15.17
N PRO A 122 18.40 4.42 -15.09
CA PRO A 122 17.21 4.78 -14.32
C PRO A 122 17.54 4.92 -12.84
N ARG A 123 16.75 5.75 -12.15
CA ARG A 123 16.75 5.83 -10.69
C ARG A 123 15.83 4.75 -10.13
N GLN A 124 16.33 3.98 -9.17
CA GLN A 124 15.50 3.10 -8.35
C GLN A 124 15.05 3.84 -7.09
N ILE A 125 13.78 3.70 -6.75
CA ILE A 125 13.19 4.22 -5.52
C ILE A 125 12.72 3.02 -4.71
N VAL A 126 13.15 2.98 -3.46
CA VAL A 126 12.64 2.07 -2.43
C VAL A 126 12.26 2.93 -1.24
N ALA A 127 10.98 2.94 -0.87
CA ALA A 127 10.46 3.76 0.19
C ALA A 127 9.45 2.99 1.02
N SER A 128 9.44 3.25 2.33
CA SER A 128 8.53 2.59 3.27
C SER A 128 7.94 3.62 4.24
N HIS A 129 6.67 3.46 4.57
CA HIS A 129 6.01 4.18 5.65
C HIS A 129 5.36 3.18 6.60
N PRO A 130 5.81 3.06 7.87
CA PRO A 130 5.43 1.94 8.73
C PRO A 130 4.03 2.05 9.35
N GLY A 131 3.35 3.19 9.23
CA GLY A 131 2.00 3.40 9.79
C GLY A 131 1.45 4.78 9.44
N LEU A 132 1.13 5.00 8.16
CA LEU A 132 0.55 6.23 7.66
C LEU A 132 -0.89 6.33 8.18
N ALA A 133 -1.19 7.35 8.98
CA ALA A 133 -2.54 7.63 9.41
C ALA A 133 -3.30 8.30 8.27
N VAL A 134 -4.28 7.60 7.71
CA VAL A 134 -5.10 8.07 6.60
C VAL A 134 -6.50 8.35 7.13
N GLY A 135 -6.95 9.60 7.00
CA GLY A 135 -8.32 9.98 7.36
C GLY A 135 -9.34 9.37 6.41
N SER A 136 -10.50 8.97 6.94
CA SER A 136 -11.60 8.46 6.12
C SER A 136 -12.03 9.52 5.10
N ASP A 137 -12.07 9.14 3.82
CA ASP A 137 -12.51 9.96 2.68
C ASP A 137 -11.63 11.18 2.31
N ALA A 138 -10.51 11.40 3.00
CA ALA A 138 -9.53 12.43 2.66
C ALA A 138 -8.28 11.83 1.99
N TRP A 139 -7.64 12.61 1.13
CA TRP A 139 -6.32 12.28 0.60
C TRP A 139 -5.24 12.66 1.62
N THR A 140 -4.34 11.73 1.88
CA THR A 140 -3.12 11.92 2.66
C THR A 140 -1.93 11.82 1.73
N ASP A 141 -1.12 12.87 1.65
CA ASP A 141 0.02 12.91 0.74
C ASP A 141 1.26 12.32 1.44
N TRP A 142 1.93 11.38 0.77
CA TRP A 142 3.22 10.84 1.17
C TRP A 142 4.25 11.13 0.06
N THR A 143 5.12 12.10 0.31
CA THR A 143 6.17 12.50 -0.64
C THR A 143 7.33 11.52 -0.61
N LEU A 144 7.65 10.91 -1.76
CA LEU A 144 8.79 10.00 -1.93
C LEU A 144 10.01 10.71 -2.50
N VAL A 145 9.79 11.70 -3.38
CA VAL A 145 10.86 12.51 -3.97
C VAL A 145 10.42 13.96 -3.97
N GLU A 146 11.20 14.83 -3.32
CA GLU A 146 10.87 16.26 -3.18
C GLU A 146 11.01 17.04 -4.50
N GLN A 147 12.01 16.71 -5.32
CA GLN A 147 12.28 17.43 -6.56
C GLN A 147 12.92 16.51 -7.60
N HIS A 148 12.66 16.82 -8.88
CA HIS A 148 13.31 16.23 -10.05
C HIS A 148 13.24 14.68 -10.14
N PRO A 149 12.05 14.12 -10.43
CA PRO A 149 10.74 14.76 -10.41
C PRO A 149 10.19 14.84 -8.98
N HIS A 150 9.22 15.72 -8.73
CA HIS A 150 8.45 15.67 -7.49
C HIS A 150 7.47 14.48 -7.57
N LEU A 151 7.62 13.51 -6.67
CA LEU A 151 6.84 12.27 -6.65
C LEU A 151 6.11 12.12 -5.32
N VAL A 152 4.78 12.14 -5.39
CA VAL A 152 3.88 12.02 -4.24
C VAL A 152 2.94 10.84 -4.44
N TYR A 153 2.79 10.06 -3.40
CA TYR A 153 1.78 9.01 -3.30
C TYR A 153 0.64 9.56 -2.46
N ARG A 154 -0.48 9.88 -3.10
CA ARG A 154 -1.69 10.33 -2.39
C ARG A 154 -2.48 9.11 -2.02
N VAL A 155 -2.77 8.95 -0.74
CA VAL A 155 -3.39 7.75 -0.18
C VAL A 155 -4.74 8.11 0.41
N ARG A 156 -5.76 7.32 0.09
CA ARG A 156 -7.07 7.37 0.77
C ARG A 156 -7.47 5.96 1.19
N ALA A 157 -8.15 5.86 2.32
CA ALA A 157 -8.64 4.58 2.82
C ALA A 157 -9.90 4.75 3.66
N HIS A 158 -10.75 3.73 3.66
CA HIS A 158 -11.92 3.65 4.52
C HIS A 158 -12.24 2.20 4.82
N VAL A 159 -12.92 1.96 5.94
CA VAL A 159 -13.48 0.64 6.24
C VAL A 159 -14.56 0.32 5.20
N ALA A 160 -14.39 -0.80 4.49
CA ALA A 160 -15.36 -1.28 3.54
C ALA A 160 -16.63 -1.74 4.28
N LYS A 161 -17.78 -1.29 3.79
CA LYS A 161 -19.07 -1.85 4.21
C LYS A 161 -19.29 -3.18 3.49
N ASP A 162 -19.81 -4.16 4.21
CA ASP A 162 -20.28 -5.44 3.64
C ASP A 162 -21.52 -5.24 2.76
#